data_AF-A0A8A1V260-F1
#
_entry.id   AF-A0A8A1V260-F1
#
_cell.length_a   1.000
_cell.length_b   1.000
_cell.length_c   1.000
_cell.angle_alpha   90.00
_cell.angle_beta   90.00
_cell.angle_gamma   90.00
#
_symmetry.space_group_name_H-M   'P 1'
#
loop_
_entity.id
_entity.type
_entity.pdbx_description
1 polymer ?
#
loop_
_entity_poly.entity_id
_entity_poly.type
_entity_poly.pdbx_seq_one_letter_code
_entity_poly.pdbx_strand_id
1 'polypeptide(L)'
;MLLGTATPASAKSNDYACGNWKSGKHAWSASCIVWSGKARSETECYSAKKKKTYAQHGAWVGRGSWTFSGNCGKDRLVSLDTRWKR
;
A
#
# COMPACT_ATOMS: atom_id res chain seq x y z
N MET A 1 -23.03 11.44 8.79
CA MET A 1 -21.94 11.33 7.79
C MET A 1 -20.93 10.32 8.31
N LEU A 2 -21.03 9.05 7.92
CA LEU A 2 -20.04 8.03 8.28
C LEU A 2 -18.84 8.17 7.33
N LEU A 3 -17.72 8.70 7.82
CA LEU A 3 -16.43 8.64 7.15
C LEU A 3 -15.93 7.20 7.21
N GLY A 4 -16.33 6.39 6.23
CA GLY A 4 -15.77 5.06 6.03
C GLY A 4 -14.28 5.19 5.72
N THR A 5 -13.43 4.90 6.70
CA THR A 5 -12.02 4.63 6.47
C THR A 5 -11.96 3.42 5.54
N ALA A 6 -11.72 3.67 4.26
CA ALA A 6 -11.44 2.62 3.29
C ALA A 6 -10.18 1.89 3.76
N THR A 7 -10.38 0.78 4.47
CA THR A 7 -9.38 -0.27 4.53
C THR A 7 -9.05 -0.59 3.07
N PRO A 8 -7.78 -0.56 2.65
CA PRO A 8 -7.42 -1.04 1.32
C PRO A 8 -8.04 -2.42 1.20
N ALA A 9 -8.82 -2.62 0.13
CA ALA A 9 -9.53 -3.85 -0.08
C ALA A 9 -8.51 -4.99 0.09
N SER A 10 -8.66 -5.78 1.16
CA SER A 10 -7.98 -7.04 1.31
C SER A 10 -8.51 -7.90 0.17
N ALA A 11 -7.96 -7.73 -1.02
CA ALA A 11 -8.22 -8.57 -2.15
C ALA A 11 -7.74 -9.94 -1.71
N LYS A 12 -8.66 -10.75 -1.19
CA LYS A 12 -8.48 -12.18 -1.06
C LYS A 12 -8.61 -12.73 -2.48
N SER A 13 -7.67 -12.36 -3.34
CA SER A 13 -7.50 -13.01 -4.63
C SER A 13 -6.71 -14.29 -4.38
N ASN A 14 -6.97 -15.33 -5.15
CA ASN A 14 -6.19 -16.57 -5.09
C ASN A 14 -4.70 -16.35 -5.43
N ASP A 15 -4.33 -15.13 -5.84
CA ASP A 15 -2.99 -14.75 -6.27
C ASP A 15 -2.17 -14.02 -5.20
N TYR A 16 -2.80 -13.16 -4.39
CA TYR A 16 -2.17 -12.48 -3.26
C TYR A 16 -3.21 -12.10 -2.19
N ALA A 17 -2.78 -11.97 -0.94
CA ALA A 17 -3.58 -11.37 0.13
C ALA A 17 -2.71 -10.49 1.00
N CYS A 18 -3.28 -9.37 1.44
CA CYS A 18 -2.66 -8.47 2.39
C CYS A 18 -3.53 -8.30 3.61
N GLY A 19 -2.92 -8.33 4.79
CA GLY A 19 -3.57 -8.15 6.08
C GLY A 19 -2.68 -7.39 7.05
N ASN A 20 -3.15 -7.26 8.29
CA ASN A 20 -2.44 -6.54 9.35
C ASN A 20 -2.03 -5.12 8.92
N TRP A 21 -2.95 -4.43 8.24
CA TRP A 21 -2.73 -3.07 7.75
C TRP A 21 -2.60 -2.11 8.92
N LYS A 22 -1.46 -1.43 9.00
CA LYS A 22 -1.17 -0.37 9.96
C LYS A 22 -0.90 0.89 9.18
N SER A 23 -1.75 1.89 9.30
CA SER A 23 -1.58 3.19 8.66
C SER A 23 -1.44 4.29 9.71
N GLY A 24 -0.54 5.23 9.44
CA GLY A 24 -0.38 6.48 10.17
C GLY A 24 -0.50 7.67 9.22
N LYS A 25 -0.25 8.88 9.73
CA LYS A 25 -0.34 10.13 8.95
C LYS A 25 0.68 10.22 7.81
N HIS A 26 1.79 9.49 7.90
CA HIS A 26 2.93 9.60 6.99
C HIS A 26 3.45 8.27 6.46
N ALA A 27 3.06 7.15 7.08
CA ALA A 27 3.59 5.84 6.74
C ALA A 27 2.52 4.77 6.91
N TRP A 28 2.71 3.64 6.23
CA TRP A 28 1.89 2.47 6.41
C TRP A 28 2.70 1.20 6.25
N SER A 29 2.15 0.10 6.75
CA SER A 29 2.68 -1.24 6.56
C SER A 29 1.54 -2.26 6.49
N ALA A 30 1.77 -3.36 5.80
CA ALA A 30 0.90 -4.51 5.73
C ALA A 30 1.72 -5.78 5.55
N SER A 31 1.21 -6.89 6.07
CA SER A 31 1.77 -8.22 5.84
C SER A 31 1.03 -8.83 4.66
N CYS A 32 1.77 -9.12 3.59
CA CYS A 32 1.21 -9.65 2.35
C CYS A 32 1.82 -11.01 2.02
N ILE A 33 0.99 -11.93 1.54
CA ILE A 33 1.39 -13.22 1.01
C ILE A 33 1.05 -13.23 -0.47
N VAL A 34 2.05 -13.50 -1.30
CA VAL A 34 1.90 -13.66 -2.74
C VAL A 34 1.96 -15.15 -3.04
N TRP A 35 0.88 -15.72 -3.57
CA TRP A 35 0.82 -17.12 -3.97
C TRP A 35 1.21 -17.31 -5.44
N SER A 36 0.92 -16.33 -6.30
CA SER A 36 1.16 -16.38 -7.74
C SER A 36 1.49 -14.99 -8.30
N GLY A 37 2.24 -14.92 -9.41
CA GLY A 37 2.60 -13.66 -10.07
C GLY A 37 3.61 -12.82 -9.28
N LYS A 38 3.47 -11.49 -9.39
CA LYS A 38 4.26 -10.50 -8.65
C LYS A 38 3.33 -9.46 -8.03
N ALA A 39 3.65 -9.00 -6.82
CA ALA A 39 2.95 -7.91 -6.15
C ALA A 39 3.92 -6.79 -5.74
N ARG A 40 3.40 -5.58 -5.52
CA ARG A 40 4.17 -4.44 -4.99
C ARG A 40 3.29 -3.52 -4.14
N SER A 41 3.92 -2.79 -3.22
CA SER A 41 3.26 -1.69 -2.51
C SER A 41 3.10 -0.46 -3.40
N GLU A 42 1.96 0.23 -3.27
CA GLU A 42 1.75 1.56 -3.81
C GLU A 42 1.37 2.53 -2.70
N THR A 43 2.02 3.67 -2.69
CA THR A 43 1.86 4.69 -1.65
C THR A 43 1.70 6.02 -2.32
N GLU A 44 0.59 6.71 -2.07
CA GLU A 44 0.40 8.06 -2.56
C GLU A 44 0.59 9.06 -1.44
N CYS A 45 1.49 10.02 -1.67
CA CYS A 45 1.89 11.03 -0.72
C CYS A 45 1.51 12.41 -1.24
N TYR A 46 0.98 13.28 -0.38
CA TYR A 46 0.70 14.68 -0.70
C TYR A 46 1.74 15.59 -0.07
N SER A 47 2.46 16.31 -0.93
CA SER A 47 3.36 17.36 -0.47
C SER A 47 2.62 18.70 -0.39
N ALA A 48 2.40 19.18 0.83
CA ALA A 48 1.82 20.50 1.06
C ALA A 48 2.71 21.62 0.50
N LYS A 49 4.04 21.43 0.52
CA LYS A 49 5.00 22.40 -0.04
C LYS A 49 4.84 22.55 -1.56
N LYS A 50 4.63 21.45 -2.27
CA LYS A 50 4.47 21.44 -3.74
C LYS A 50 3.00 21.43 -4.18
N LYS A 51 2.06 21.43 -3.23
CA LYS A 51 0.60 21.27 -3.42
C LYS A 51 0.25 20.14 -4.42
N LYS A 52 0.97 19.02 -4.37
CA LYS A 52 0.88 17.94 -5.35
C LYS A 52 0.98 16.56 -4.70
N THR A 53 0.24 15.61 -5.25
CA THR A 53 0.37 14.18 -4.93
C THR A 53 1.45 13.52 -5.78
N TYR A 54 2.17 12.58 -5.20
CA TYR A 54 3.13 11.73 -5.89
C TYR A 54 3.01 10.29 -5.39
N ALA A 55 3.15 9.34 -6.30
CA ALA A 55 3.14 7.93 -5.97
C ALA A 55 4.56 7.41 -5.75
N GLN A 56 4.75 6.63 -4.70
CA GLN A 56 5.91 5.81 -4.44
C GLN A 56 5.51 4.34 -4.59
N HIS A 57 6.31 3.60 -5.35
CA HIS A 57 6.05 2.20 -5.61
C HIS A 57 7.18 1.36 -5.03
N GLY A 58 6.82 0.30 -4.30
CA GLY A 58 7.76 -0.72 -3.90
C GLY A 58 8.25 -1.54 -5.10
N ALA A 59 9.29 -2.34 -4.86
CA ALA A 59 9.75 -3.33 -5.82
C ALA A 59 8.67 -4.39 -6.06
N TRP A 60 8.60 -4.90 -7.29
CA TRP A 60 7.79 -6.08 -7.59
C TRP A 60 8.44 -7.32 -6.97
N VAL A 61 7.74 -7.95 -6.06
CA VAL A 61 8.17 -9.19 -5.41
C VAL A 61 7.35 -10.36 -5.90
N GLY A 62 7.98 -11.53 -6.02
CA GLY A 62 7.33 -12.77 -6.44
C GLY A 62 6.64 -13.50 -5.30
N ARG A 63 6.38 -14.79 -5.51
CA ARG A 63 5.78 -15.68 -4.51
C ARG A 63 6.55 -15.66 -3.19
N GLY A 64 5.82 -15.54 -2.08
CA GLY A 64 6.40 -15.49 -0.73
C GLY A 64 5.61 -14.61 0.23
N SER A 65 6.06 -14.56 1.48
CA SER A 65 5.55 -13.62 2.48
C SER A 65 6.41 -12.37 2.47
N TRP A 66 5.77 -11.21 2.34
CA TRP A 66 6.42 -9.92 2.19
C TRP A 66 5.77 -8.89 3.11
N THR A 67 6.58 -7.96 3.59
CA THR A 67 6.07 -6.78 4.29
C THR A 67 6.00 -5.62 3.32
N PHE A 68 4.80 -5.24 2.95
CA PHE A 68 4.56 -4.06 2.13
C PHE A 68 4.48 -2.85 3.03
N SER A 69 5.19 -1.80 2.65
CA SER A 69 5.20 -0.56 3.41
C SER A 69 5.45 0.61 2.49
N GLY A 70 5.10 1.78 2.99
CA GLY A 70 5.31 3.06 2.34
C GLY A 70 5.58 4.13 3.38
N ASN A 71 6.45 5.08 3.05
CA ASN A 71 6.79 6.18 3.92
C ASN A 71 6.93 7.48 3.12
N CYS A 72 6.00 8.41 3.38
CA CYS A 72 5.97 9.75 2.81
C CYS A 72 6.93 10.73 3.51
N GLY A 73 7.66 10.29 4.54
CA GLY A 73 8.57 11.12 5.32
C GLY A 73 7.81 12.23 6.05
N LYS A 74 7.99 13.48 5.61
CA LYS A 74 7.29 14.66 6.17
C LYS A 74 5.97 14.96 5.46
N ASP A 75 5.72 14.35 4.31
CA ASP A 75 4.54 14.57 3.49
C ASP A 75 3.38 13.68 3.98
N ARG A 76 2.13 14.06 3.67
CA ARG A 76 0.95 13.36 4.20
C ARG A 76 0.66 12.11 3.37
N LEU A 77 0.42 10.98 4.01
CA LEU A 77 -0.12 9.80 3.36
C LEU A 77 -1.56 10.06 2.92
N VAL A 78 -1.83 9.92 1.63
CA VAL A 78 -3.15 10.12 1.01
C VAL A 78 -3.83 8.80 0.76
N SER A 79 -3.10 7.89 0.13
CA SER A 79 -3.60 6.59 -0.28
C SER A 79 -2.52 5.54 -0.13
N LEU A 80 -2.95 4.31 0.11
CA LEU A 80 -2.10 3.14 0.24
C LEU A 80 -2.83 1.99 -0.43
N ASP A 81 -2.11 1.27 -1.28
CA ASP A 81 -2.69 0.20 -2.10
C ASP A 81 -1.63 -0.87 -2.37
N THR A 82 -2.07 -1.99 -2.95
CA THR A 82 -1.18 -3.06 -3.37
C THR A 82 -1.55 -3.46 -4.79
N ARG A 83 -0.55 -3.43 -5.68
CA ARG A 83 -0.74 -3.89 -7.05
C ARG A 83 -0.24 -5.31 -7.21
N TRP A 84 -0.92 -6.02 -8.08
CA TRP A 84 -0.57 -7.36 -8.49
C TRP A 84 -0.53 -7.44 -10.02
N LYS A 85 0.37 -8.28 -10.53
CA LYS A 85 0.42 -8.67 -11.93
C LYS A 85 0.82 -10.13 -12.05
N ARG A 86 0.30 -10.81 -13.06
CA ARG A 86 0.66 -12.20 -13.36
C ARG A 86 2.03 -12.32 -14.01
#